data_AF-A0A7V9G9N3-F1
#
_entry.id   AF-A0A7V9G9N3-F1
#
_cell.length_a   1.000
_cell.length_b   1.000
_cell.length_c   1.000
_cell.angle_alpha   90.00
_cell.angle_beta   90.00
_cell.angle_gamma   90.00
#
_symmetry.space_group_name_H-M   'P 1'
#
loop_
_entity.id
_entity.type
_entity.pdbx_description
1 polymer ?
#
loop_
_entity_poly.entity_id
_entity_poly.type
_entity_poly.pdbx_seq_one_letter_code
_entity_poly.pdbx_strand_id
1 'polypeptide(L)'
;MDPSLATCALDHRPAQVEAHAALLPGAFVPVIVPLDTLPARQRALLLVGREDLPLDVRVTAALDAEQPEAAWSEVARLTAPLASVRRLEAVLTLWAAREAARLQLPAPTGGVILAGDRSRVRLADDATGALSDVYALLDPWPWPRWCGPVVAVIDDHAVPGLAGADAIVRPALPLVRVRQDAADKAGIRPAFARAFCLLAVRSTVPPRTGWPAWLEQGLVALADARARDEVVSPRRMRELRHATGARGIAAALAAAAPDARLAMAICSPLLHPDRRKHLPALLDLLRNGAGSEGALRVAYGMTPETLALDQ
;
A
#
# COMPACT_ATOMS: atom_id res chain seq x y z
N MET A 1 26.73 -6.78 41.40
CA MET A 1 26.36 -5.40 41.04
C MET A 1 25.02 -5.50 40.34
N ASP A 2 23.98 -4.87 40.87
CA ASP A 2 22.64 -4.96 40.29
C ASP A 2 22.60 -4.12 38.99
N PRO A 3 22.40 -4.73 37.80
CA PRO A 3 22.33 -3.99 36.55
C PRO A 3 21.20 -2.95 36.53
N SER A 4 20.16 -3.12 37.36
CA SER A 4 19.08 -2.14 37.48
C SER A 4 19.52 -0.82 38.14
N LEU A 5 20.51 -0.86 39.04
CA LEU A 5 21.11 0.32 39.66
C LEU A 5 21.98 1.12 38.69
N ALA A 6 22.60 0.47 37.70
CA ALA A 6 23.29 1.18 36.61
C ALA A 6 22.30 1.88 35.67
N THR A 7 21.12 1.29 35.44
CA THR A 7 20.07 1.90 34.61
C THR A 7 19.32 3.04 35.31
N CYS A 8 19.22 3.05 36.65
CA CYS A 8 18.57 4.12 37.40
C CYS A 8 19.43 5.40 37.53
N ALA A 9 20.74 5.34 37.25
CA ALA A 9 21.64 6.49 37.31
C ALA A 9 21.85 7.19 35.95
N LEU A 10 21.21 6.71 34.88
CA LEU A 10 21.39 7.21 33.53
C LEU A 10 20.22 8.12 33.11
N ASP A 11 20.23 9.34 33.63
CA ASP A 11 19.49 10.49 33.08
C ASP A 11 20.04 10.93 31.69
N HIS A 12 21.02 10.20 31.16
CA HIS A 12 21.74 10.53 29.96
C HIS A 12 21.25 9.68 28.79
N ARG A 13 20.69 10.36 27.79
CA ARG A 13 20.52 9.79 26.45
C ARG A 13 21.85 9.12 26.04
N PRO A 14 21.82 7.90 25.48
CA PRO A 14 23.04 7.25 25.02
C PRO A 14 23.82 8.16 24.07
N ALA A 15 25.14 8.18 24.24
CA ALA A 15 26.05 8.98 23.43
C ALA A 15 26.00 8.52 21.96
N GLN A 16 25.83 7.22 21.75
CA GLN A 16 25.65 6.61 20.44
C GLN A 16 24.71 5.41 20.57
N VAL A 17 23.90 5.16 19.54
CA VAL A 17 23.08 3.95 19.44
C VAL A 17 23.41 3.30 18.11
N GLU A 18 23.72 2.01 18.16
CA GLU A 18 23.93 1.16 17.01
C GLU A 18 22.78 0.14 16.90
N ALA A 19 22.78 -0.68 15.85
CA ALA A 19 21.70 -1.65 15.59
C ALA A 19 21.48 -2.66 16.74
N HIS A 20 22.53 -2.98 17.51
CA HIS A 20 22.49 -4.02 18.53
C HIS A 20 22.96 -3.56 19.92
N ALA A 21 23.48 -2.34 20.06
CA ALA A 21 23.99 -1.83 21.33
C ALA A 21 23.75 -0.32 21.48
N ALA A 22 23.57 0.13 22.73
CA ALA A 22 23.64 1.53 23.11
C ALA A 22 24.95 1.79 23.87
N LEU A 23 25.65 2.85 23.50
CA LEU A 23 26.85 3.30 24.18
C LEU A 23 26.47 4.46 25.10
N LEU A 24 26.62 4.23 26.39
CA LEU A 24 26.35 5.22 27.42
C LEU A 24 27.66 5.85 27.89
N PRO A 25 27.67 7.15 28.20
CA PRO A 25 28.85 7.79 28.76
C PRO A 25 29.17 7.13 30.11
N GLY A 26 30.39 6.63 30.26
CA GLY A 26 30.89 6.10 31.52
C GLY A 26 32.08 6.93 32.02
N ALA A 27 32.32 6.91 33.33
CA ALA A 27 33.33 7.76 33.97
C ALA A 27 34.79 7.49 33.50
N PHE A 28 35.07 6.28 33.03
CA PHE A 28 36.40 5.86 32.58
C PHE A 28 36.41 5.20 31.20
N VAL A 29 35.34 4.47 30.86
CA VAL A 29 35.12 3.85 29.54
C VAL A 29 33.63 3.89 29.20
N PRO A 30 33.23 3.93 27.91
CA PRO A 30 31.82 3.81 27.53
C PRO A 30 31.21 2.50 28.04
N VAL A 31 30.00 2.57 28.58
CA VAL A 31 29.23 1.38 28.96
C VAL A 31 28.46 0.91 27.73
N ILE A 32 28.75 -0.30 27.26
CA ILE A 32 28.06 -0.92 26.13
C ILE A 32 26.89 -1.73 26.69
N VAL A 33 25.66 -1.32 26.36
CA VAL A 33 24.44 -2.03 26.75
C VAL A 33 23.86 -2.71 25.52
N PRO A 34 23.84 -4.06 25.46
CA PRO A 34 23.17 -4.79 24.40
C PRO A 34 21.66 -4.49 24.38
N LEU A 35 21.10 -4.14 23.23
CA LEU A 35 19.70 -3.69 23.13
C LEU A 35 18.68 -4.81 23.32
N ASP A 36 19.09 -6.07 23.13
CA ASP A 36 18.28 -7.25 23.42
C ASP A 36 18.03 -7.45 24.93
N THR A 37 18.89 -6.90 25.78
CA THR A 37 18.71 -6.91 27.25
C THR A 37 17.75 -5.83 27.75
N LEU A 38 17.41 -4.84 26.91
CA LEU A 38 16.48 -3.76 27.27
C LEU A 38 15.01 -4.19 27.06
N PRO A 39 14.08 -3.70 27.89
CA PRO A 39 12.65 -3.80 27.63
C PRO A 39 12.28 -3.26 26.24
N ALA A 40 11.35 -3.92 25.56
CA ALA A 40 10.98 -3.61 24.17
C ALA A 40 10.63 -2.13 23.95
N ARG A 41 9.88 -1.51 24.87
CA ARG A 41 9.53 -0.08 24.79
C ARG A 41 10.74 0.84 24.86
N GLN A 42 11.72 0.54 25.71
CA GLN A 42 12.96 1.32 25.82
C GLN A 42 13.82 1.15 24.57
N ARG A 43 13.92 -0.09 24.06
CA ARG A 43 14.58 -0.36 22.77
C ARG A 43 13.94 0.43 21.62
N ALA A 44 12.61 0.46 21.53
CA ALA A 44 11.90 1.24 20.51
C ALA A 44 12.19 2.75 20.62
N LEU A 45 12.19 3.31 21.83
CA LEU A 45 12.51 4.73 22.05
C LEU A 45 13.91 5.12 21.56
N LEU A 46 14.87 4.19 21.62
CA LEU A 46 16.24 4.43 21.18
C LEU A 46 16.45 4.25 19.66
N LEU A 47 15.63 3.42 19.01
CA LEU A 47 15.84 2.98 17.64
C LEU A 47 14.90 3.65 16.63
N VAL A 48 13.62 3.82 16.96
CA VAL A 48 12.62 4.37 16.03
C VAL A 48 12.97 5.82 15.68
N GLY A 49 12.86 6.18 14.40
CA GLY A 49 13.21 7.49 13.87
C GLY A 49 14.70 7.71 13.55
N ARG A 50 15.58 6.75 13.89
CA ARG A 50 17.03 6.83 13.59
C ARG A 50 17.34 6.40 12.16
N GLU A 51 17.36 7.35 11.22
CA GLU A 51 17.59 7.08 9.80
C GLU A 51 18.97 6.47 9.49
N ASP A 52 19.94 6.65 10.39
CA ASP A 52 21.27 6.04 10.35
C ASP A 52 21.26 4.53 10.61
N LEU A 53 20.14 3.96 11.09
CA LEU A 53 20.02 2.54 11.41
C LEU A 53 19.24 1.76 10.34
N PRO A 54 19.56 0.46 10.18
CA PRO A 54 18.83 -0.43 9.28
C PRO A 54 17.31 -0.41 9.53
N LEU A 55 16.52 -0.36 8.45
CA LEU A 55 15.07 -0.24 8.53
C LEU A 55 14.42 -1.42 9.26
N ASP A 56 14.91 -2.64 9.02
CA ASP A 56 14.43 -3.87 9.67
C ASP A 56 14.60 -3.82 11.20
N VAL A 57 15.69 -3.24 11.69
CA VAL A 57 15.95 -3.07 13.13
C VAL A 57 14.95 -2.11 13.77
N ARG A 58 14.69 -0.97 13.13
CA ARG A 58 13.71 0.02 13.59
C ARG A 58 12.28 -0.55 13.63
N VAL A 59 11.90 -1.22 12.55
CA VAL A 59 10.57 -1.85 12.42
C VAL A 59 10.40 -2.95 13.46
N THR A 60 11.39 -3.83 13.64
CA THR A 60 11.35 -4.90 14.65
C THR A 60 11.18 -4.32 16.05
N ALA A 61 11.96 -3.30 16.40
CA ALA A 61 11.86 -2.64 17.70
C ALA A 61 10.48 -2.04 17.96
N ALA A 62 9.87 -1.37 16.97
CA ALA A 62 8.52 -0.84 17.07
C ALA A 62 7.46 -1.95 17.25
N LEU A 63 7.55 -3.04 16.48
CA LEU A 63 6.61 -4.15 16.56
C LEU A 63 6.72 -4.91 17.89
N ASP A 64 7.93 -5.16 18.38
CA ASP A 64 8.17 -5.78 19.70
C ASP A 64 7.64 -4.93 20.86
N ALA A 65 7.61 -3.61 20.69
CA ALA A 65 7.07 -2.66 21.65
C ALA A 65 5.55 -2.47 21.56
N GLU A 66 4.87 -3.26 20.72
CA GLU A 66 3.44 -3.15 20.42
C GLU A 66 3.04 -1.77 19.85
N GLN A 67 3.92 -1.17 19.04
CA GLN A 67 3.72 0.13 18.38
C GLN A 67 3.63 -0.02 16.85
N PRO A 68 2.56 -0.66 16.32
CA PRO A 68 2.44 -0.93 14.89
C PRO A 68 2.43 0.35 14.04
N GLU A 69 1.79 1.43 14.49
CA GLU A 69 1.77 2.70 13.74
C GLU A 69 3.15 3.31 13.56
N ALA A 70 4.03 3.17 14.56
CA ALA A 70 5.43 3.60 14.45
C ALA A 70 6.17 2.74 13.41
N ALA A 71 5.97 1.42 13.42
CA ALA A 71 6.52 0.52 12.41
C ALA A 71 6.02 0.86 11.00
N TRP A 72 4.74 1.16 10.82
CA TRP A 72 4.16 1.51 9.53
C TRP A 72 4.69 2.84 9.01
N SER A 73 4.90 3.82 9.89
CA SER A 73 5.54 5.09 9.53
C SER A 73 6.98 4.89 9.04
N GLU A 74 7.74 3.99 9.67
CA GLU A 74 9.07 3.60 9.20
C GLU A 74 9.03 3.00 7.80
N VAL A 75 8.14 2.02 7.59
CA VAL A 75 8.01 1.31 6.30
C VAL A 75 7.47 2.22 5.20
N ALA A 76 6.56 3.14 5.53
CA ALA A 76 6.00 4.09 4.57
C ALA A 76 7.07 4.98 3.92
N ARG A 77 8.23 5.18 4.55
CA ARG A 77 9.36 5.92 3.94
C ARG A 77 10.08 5.13 2.85
N LEU A 78 9.88 3.81 2.75
CA LEU A 78 10.53 2.98 1.75
C LEU A 78 9.89 3.18 0.37
N THR A 79 10.65 3.74 -0.57
CA THR A 79 10.21 3.89 -1.97
C THR A 79 10.48 2.65 -2.82
N ALA A 80 11.33 1.73 -2.37
CA ALA A 80 11.55 0.44 -3.04
C ALA A 80 10.45 -0.60 -2.69
N PRO A 81 10.25 -1.65 -3.52
CA PRO A 81 9.37 -2.77 -3.16
C PRO A 81 9.79 -3.43 -1.84
N LEU A 82 8.85 -3.93 -1.03
CA LEU A 82 9.19 -4.57 0.26
C LEU A 82 10.08 -5.81 0.08
N ALA A 83 9.87 -6.56 -1.00
CA ALA A 83 10.68 -7.73 -1.37
C ALA A 83 12.16 -7.39 -1.61
N SER A 84 12.52 -6.12 -1.83
CA SER A 84 13.92 -5.70 -1.96
C SER A 84 14.69 -5.73 -0.64
N VAL A 85 13.99 -5.74 0.51
CA VAL A 85 14.57 -5.75 1.85
C VAL A 85 14.20 -7.06 2.55
N ARG A 86 14.89 -8.16 2.22
CA ARG A 86 14.56 -9.52 2.68
C ARG A 86 14.36 -9.66 4.19
N ARG A 87 15.18 -8.97 5.00
CA ARG A 87 15.05 -9.00 6.47
C ARG A 87 13.76 -8.34 6.95
N LEU A 88 13.40 -7.21 6.36
CA LEU A 88 12.13 -6.53 6.65
C LEU A 88 10.94 -7.40 6.23
N GLU A 89 10.99 -8.02 5.06
CA GLU A 89 9.95 -8.93 4.58
C GLU A 89 9.73 -10.11 5.56
N ALA A 90 10.80 -10.70 6.09
CA ALA A 90 10.70 -11.78 7.07
C ALA A 90 10.03 -11.31 8.38
N VAL A 91 10.41 -10.12 8.88
CA VAL A 91 9.81 -9.51 10.09
C VAL A 91 8.32 -9.26 9.89
N LEU A 92 7.95 -8.65 8.77
CA LEU A 92 6.56 -8.33 8.44
C LEU A 92 5.71 -9.59 8.23
N THR A 93 6.27 -10.63 7.61
CA THR A 93 5.61 -11.93 7.41
C THR A 93 5.35 -12.64 8.74
N LEU A 94 6.34 -12.65 9.64
CA LEU A 94 6.18 -13.23 10.97
C LEU A 94 5.12 -12.48 11.80
N TRP A 95 5.15 -11.14 11.74
CA TRP A 95 4.13 -10.32 12.38
C TRP A 95 2.74 -10.60 11.81
N ALA A 96 2.59 -10.66 10.48
CA ALA A 96 1.33 -10.96 9.82
C ALA A 96 0.77 -12.34 10.23
N ALA A 97 1.62 -13.36 10.36
CA ALA A 97 1.20 -14.68 10.81
C ALA A 97 0.72 -14.67 12.27
N ARG A 98 1.44 -13.99 13.17
CA ARG A 98 1.05 -13.83 14.58
C ARG A 98 -0.26 -13.05 14.71
N GLU A 99 -0.39 -11.97 13.95
CA GLU A 99 -1.59 -11.13 13.95
C GLU A 99 -2.79 -11.88 13.38
N ALA A 100 -2.62 -12.64 12.30
CA ALA A 100 -3.67 -13.49 11.76
C ALA A 100 -4.13 -14.54 12.76
N ALA A 101 -3.20 -15.17 13.50
CA ALA A 101 -3.54 -16.11 14.57
C ALA A 101 -4.28 -15.43 15.74
N ARG A 102 -3.82 -14.24 16.16
CA ARG A 102 -4.49 -13.43 17.20
C ARG A 102 -5.93 -13.07 16.82
N LEU A 103 -6.13 -12.73 15.55
CA LEU A 103 -7.44 -12.42 14.96
C LEU A 103 -8.26 -13.66 14.59
N GLN A 104 -7.74 -14.86 14.83
CA GLN A 104 -8.36 -16.15 14.50
C GLN A 104 -8.77 -16.28 13.02
N LEU A 105 -7.97 -15.68 12.14
CA LEU A 105 -8.22 -15.70 10.71
C LEU A 105 -7.98 -17.10 10.13
N PRO A 106 -8.73 -17.51 9.09
CA PRO A 106 -8.47 -18.75 8.40
C PRO A 106 -7.15 -18.71 7.62
N ALA A 107 -6.70 -19.88 7.18
CA ALA A 107 -5.54 -19.97 6.31
C ALA A 107 -5.76 -19.22 4.98
N PRO A 108 -4.73 -18.57 4.41
CA PRO A 108 -4.84 -17.87 3.15
C PRO A 108 -5.05 -18.84 1.98
N THR A 109 -5.83 -18.42 1.00
CA THR A 109 -6.00 -19.07 -0.31
C THR A 109 -5.60 -18.06 -1.39
N GLY A 110 -4.62 -18.40 -2.24
CA GLY A 110 -4.23 -17.55 -3.37
C GLY A 110 -3.75 -16.14 -3.00
N GLY A 111 -3.23 -15.94 -1.78
CA GLY A 111 -2.82 -14.63 -1.28
C GLY A 111 -3.94 -13.79 -0.64
N VAL A 112 -5.13 -14.36 -0.46
CA VAL A 112 -6.27 -13.73 0.22
C VAL A 112 -6.70 -14.56 1.43
N ILE A 113 -7.04 -13.88 2.53
CA ILE A 113 -7.75 -14.46 3.67
C ILE A 113 -9.18 -13.93 3.61
N LEU A 114 -10.17 -14.79 3.42
CA LEU A 114 -11.56 -14.38 3.58
C LEU A 114 -11.98 -14.50 5.04
N ALA A 115 -12.28 -13.36 5.67
CA ALA A 115 -12.91 -13.37 6.99
C ALA A 115 -14.43 -13.42 6.83
N GLY A 116 -15.02 -14.55 7.19
CA GLY A 116 -16.43 -14.85 6.95
C GLY A 116 -16.76 -16.33 7.11
N ASP A 117 -18.02 -16.69 6.91
CA ASP A 117 -18.46 -18.09 6.93
C ASP A 117 -17.77 -18.89 5.81
N ARG A 118 -17.17 -20.03 6.18
CA ARG A 118 -16.32 -20.89 5.35
C ARG A 118 -17.06 -21.61 4.23
N SER A 119 -18.39 -21.54 4.23
CA SER A 119 -19.29 -22.14 3.23
C SER A 119 -19.18 -21.53 1.82
N ARG A 120 -18.36 -20.49 1.64
CA ARG A 120 -18.32 -19.66 0.43
C ARG A 120 -17.04 -19.84 -0.40
N VAL A 121 -16.66 -21.08 -0.74
CA VAL A 121 -15.45 -21.40 -1.54
C VAL A 121 -15.35 -20.56 -2.82
N ARG A 122 -16.46 -20.37 -3.54
CA ARG A 122 -16.50 -19.53 -4.76
C ARG A 122 -16.04 -18.09 -4.52
N LEU A 123 -16.26 -17.54 -3.33
CA LEU A 123 -15.82 -16.19 -3.02
C LEU A 123 -14.30 -16.09 -2.85
N ALA A 124 -13.66 -17.18 -2.40
CA ALA A 124 -12.21 -17.23 -2.29
C ALA A 124 -11.56 -17.21 -3.67
N ASP A 125 -12.16 -17.94 -4.61
CA ASP A 125 -11.73 -17.96 -6.01
C ASP A 125 -11.95 -16.60 -6.67
N ASP A 126 -13.11 -15.97 -6.47
CA ASP A 126 -13.41 -14.63 -6.98
C ASP A 126 -12.46 -13.57 -6.42
N ALA A 127 -12.17 -13.60 -5.12
CA ALA A 127 -11.23 -12.67 -4.49
C ALA A 127 -9.79 -12.90 -4.98
N THR A 128 -9.36 -14.16 -5.09
CA THR A 128 -8.05 -14.51 -5.63
C THR A 128 -7.89 -14.07 -7.08
N GLY A 129 -8.90 -14.33 -7.91
CA GLY A 129 -8.95 -13.90 -9.31
C GLY A 129 -8.89 -12.39 -9.43
N ALA A 130 -9.69 -11.67 -8.64
CA ALA A 130 -9.66 -10.20 -8.59
C ALA A 130 -8.30 -9.65 -8.16
N LEU A 131 -7.65 -10.25 -7.17
CA LEU A 131 -6.31 -9.84 -6.74
C LEU A 131 -5.27 -10.08 -7.85
N SER A 132 -5.35 -11.23 -8.52
CA SER A 132 -4.50 -11.57 -9.67
C SER A 132 -4.69 -10.58 -10.83
N ASP A 133 -5.92 -10.16 -11.11
CA ASP A 133 -6.22 -9.15 -12.13
C ASP A 133 -5.60 -7.80 -11.80
N VAL A 134 -5.69 -7.38 -10.54
CA VAL A 134 -5.06 -6.15 -10.06
C VAL A 134 -3.54 -6.25 -10.15
N TYR A 135 -2.94 -7.38 -9.78
CA TYR A 135 -1.50 -7.60 -9.98
C TYR A 135 -1.11 -7.54 -11.45
N ALA A 136 -1.83 -8.20 -12.35
CA ALA A 136 -1.53 -8.17 -13.77
C ALA A 136 -1.68 -6.76 -14.37
N LEU A 137 -2.66 -5.99 -13.90
CA LEU A 137 -2.91 -4.61 -14.32
C LEU A 137 -1.79 -3.66 -13.84
N LEU A 138 -1.32 -3.87 -12.61
CA LEU A 138 -0.38 -3.02 -11.90
C LEU A 138 1.06 -3.58 -11.86
N ASP A 139 1.34 -4.61 -12.64
CA ASP A 139 2.62 -5.35 -12.67
C ASP A 139 3.90 -4.47 -12.71
N PRO A 140 3.97 -3.35 -13.45
CA PRO A 140 5.16 -2.49 -13.46
C PRO A 140 5.28 -1.59 -12.23
N TRP A 141 4.25 -1.54 -11.39
CA TRP A 141 4.30 -0.83 -10.12
C TRP A 141 5.33 -1.55 -9.24
N PRO A 142 6.25 -0.85 -8.56
CA PRO A 142 7.06 -1.46 -7.50
C PRO A 142 6.15 -2.01 -6.40
N TRP A 143 5.84 -3.29 -6.54
CA TRP A 143 4.79 -4.05 -5.89
C TRP A 143 5.34 -5.40 -5.41
N PRO A 144 4.88 -5.98 -4.29
CA PRO A 144 3.87 -5.45 -3.37
C PRO A 144 4.39 -4.41 -2.38
N ARG A 145 3.51 -3.47 -2.03
CA ARG A 145 3.67 -2.55 -0.89
C ARG A 145 3.13 -3.11 0.41
N TRP A 146 2.73 -4.38 0.39
CA TRP A 146 2.43 -5.15 1.57
C TRP A 146 3.12 -6.52 1.53
N CYS A 147 3.30 -7.13 2.69
CA CYS A 147 3.80 -8.49 2.86
C CYS A 147 2.66 -9.39 3.34
N GLY A 148 2.63 -10.61 2.80
CA GLY A 148 1.64 -11.62 3.15
C GLY A 148 0.27 -11.40 2.50
N PRO A 149 -0.76 -12.11 2.99
CA PRO A 149 -2.07 -12.12 2.37
C PRO A 149 -2.87 -10.85 2.68
N VAL A 150 -3.82 -10.52 1.80
CA VAL A 150 -4.84 -9.49 2.05
C VAL A 150 -6.03 -10.11 2.75
N VAL A 151 -6.49 -9.49 3.83
CA VAL A 151 -7.74 -9.87 4.49
C VAL A 151 -8.90 -9.21 3.74
N ALA A 152 -9.80 -10.02 3.22
CA ALA A 152 -11.02 -9.57 2.57
C ALA A 152 -12.22 -9.95 3.44
N VAL A 153 -13.03 -8.96 3.80
CA VAL A 153 -14.23 -9.12 4.63
C VAL A 153 -15.44 -8.74 3.80
N ILE A 154 -16.52 -9.50 3.89
CA ILE A 154 -17.79 -9.17 3.23
C ILE A 154 -18.79 -8.67 4.27
N ASP A 155 -19.53 -7.62 3.92
CA ASP A 155 -20.53 -6.95 4.78
C ASP A 155 -19.95 -6.43 6.08
N ASP A 156 -20.76 -6.40 7.14
CA ASP A 156 -20.44 -6.04 8.52
C ASP A 156 -19.96 -7.25 9.33
N HIS A 157 -19.46 -8.32 8.68
CA HIS A 157 -18.94 -9.44 9.42
C HIS A 157 -17.86 -8.96 10.39
N ALA A 158 -18.14 -9.08 11.69
CA ALA A 158 -17.27 -8.55 12.71
C ALA A 158 -16.02 -9.42 12.74
N VAL A 159 -14.87 -8.81 12.42
CA VAL A 159 -13.58 -9.42 12.71
C VAL A 159 -13.17 -8.88 14.08
N PRO A 160 -13.12 -9.72 15.14
CA PRO A 160 -12.79 -9.25 16.48
C PRO A 160 -11.48 -8.46 16.49
N GLY A 161 -11.51 -7.23 17.00
CA GLY A 161 -10.34 -6.36 17.05
C GLY A 161 -10.07 -5.51 15.80
N LEU A 162 -10.93 -5.55 14.78
CA LEU A 162 -10.88 -4.67 13.61
C LEU A 162 -12.20 -3.90 13.51
N ALA A 163 -12.19 -2.63 13.95
CA ALA A 163 -13.35 -1.74 13.85
C ALA A 163 -13.71 -1.48 12.38
N GLY A 164 -14.98 -1.16 12.10
CA GLY A 164 -15.65 -1.13 10.78
C GLY A 164 -15.13 -0.15 9.71
N ALA A 165 -13.82 0.03 9.59
CA ALA A 165 -13.19 0.72 8.48
C ALA A 165 -13.36 -0.08 7.17
N ASP A 166 -13.64 0.63 6.08
CA ASP A 166 -13.75 0.05 4.74
C ASP A 166 -12.43 -0.58 4.25
N ALA A 167 -11.30 -0.08 4.74
CA ALA A 167 -9.98 -0.63 4.47
C ALA A 167 -9.00 -0.30 5.60
N ILE A 168 -8.04 -1.19 5.84
CA ILE A 168 -6.87 -0.96 6.68
C ILE A 168 -5.65 -1.07 5.80
N VAL A 169 -5.03 0.08 5.54
CA VAL A 169 -3.87 0.22 4.67
C VAL A 169 -2.62 0.10 5.51
N ARG A 170 -1.96 -1.07 5.46
CA ARG A 170 -0.72 -1.33 6.20
C ARG A 170 0.19 -2.27 5.40
N PRO A 171 1.52 -2.24 5.64
CA PRO A 171 2.48 -3.01 4.85
C PRO A 171 2.53 -4.50 5.23
N ALA A 172 1.70 -4.96 6.16
CA ALA A 172 1.58 -6.38 6.49
C ALA A 172 0.13 -6.70 6.85
N LEU A 173 -0.41 -7.79 6.30
CA LEU A 173 -1.80 -8.20 6.53
C LEU A 173 -2.83 -7.07 6.30
N PRO A 174 -2.82 -6.36 5.16
CA PRO A 174 -3.78 -5.30 4.89
C PRO A 174 -5.21 -5.85 4.83
N LEU A 175 -6.21 -5.00 5.03
CA LEU A 175 -7.61 -5.40 5.05
C LEU A 175 -8.43 -4.56 4.07
N VAL A 176 -9.37 -5.20 3.40
CA VAL A 176 -10.46 -4.55 2.65
C VAL A 176 -11.80 -5.14 3.06
N ARG A 177 -12.81 -4.27 3.15
CA ARG A 177 -14.20 -4.65 3.39
C ARG A 177 -15.01 -4.36 2.13
N VAL A 178 -15.70 -5.37 1.62
CA VAL A 178 -16.58 -5.29 0.45
C VAL A 178 -18.01 -5.39 0.93
N ARG A 179 -18.78 -4.33 0.71
CA ARG A 179 -20.21 -4.31 1.04
C ARG A 179 -20.99 -5.19 0.06
N GLN A 180 -21.90 -6.02 0.55
CA GLN A 180 -22.70 -6.94 -0.29
C GLN A 180 -23.62 -6.19 -1.25
N ASP A 181 -24.13 -5.02 -0.88
CA ASP A 181 -24.94 -4.19 -1.78
C ASP A 181 -24.19 -3.76 -3.05
N ALA A 182 -22.88 -3.52 -2.94
CA ALA A 182 -22.01 -3.26 -4.07
C ALA A 182 -21.73 -4.54 -4.87
N ALA A 183 -21.55 -5.68 -4.18
CA ALA A 183 -21.32 -6.97 -4.80
C ALA A 183 -22.54 -7.48 -5.59
N ASP A 184 -23.75 -7.29 -5.07
CA ASP A 184 -24.98 -7.75 -5.71
C ASP A 184 -25.27 -6.98 -7.01
N LYS A 185 -24.89 -5.70 -7.07
CA LYS A 185 -25.11 -4.84 -8.25
C LYS A 185 -24.05 -5.02 -9.34
N ALA A 186 -22.79 -5.18 -8.95
CA ALA A 186 -21.65 -5.20 -9.88
C ALA A 186 -21.11 -6.61 -10.15
N GLY A 187 -21.49 -7.59 -9.35
CA GLY A 187 -20.77 -8.85 -9.19
C GLY A 187 -19.71 -8.74 -8.08
N ILE A 188 -19.44 -9.86 -7.42
CA ILE A 188 -18.53 -9.92 -6.27
C ILE A 188 -17.05 -9.78 -6.67
N ARG A 189 -16.61 -10.40 -7.77
CA ARG A 189 -15.23 -10.29 -8.29
C ARG A 189 -14.87 -8.84 -8.68
N PRO A 190 -15.71 -8.09 -9.43
CA PRO A 190 -15.47 -6.65 -9.68
C PRO A 190 -15.43 -5.81 -8.40
N ALA A 191 -16.29 -6.10 -7.41
CA ALA A 191 -16.26 -5.41 -6.13
C ALA A 191 -14.93 -5.63 -5.39
N PHE A 192 -14.40 -6.86 -5.40
CA PHE A 192 -13.05 -7.16 -4.89
C PHE A 192 -11.95 -6.45 -5.68
N ALA A 193 -12.01 -6.46 -7.02
CA ALA A 193 -10.97 -5.85 -7.86
C ALA A 193 -10.88 -4.34 -7.60
N ARG A 194 -12.01 -3.65 -7.45
CA ARG A 194 -12.06 -2.24 -7.05
C ARG A 194 -11.42 -2.02 -5.69
N ALA A 195 -11.76 -2.84 -4.70
CA ALA A 195 -11.24 -2.72 -3.34
C ALA A 195 -9.72 -2.98 -3.27
N PHE A 196 -9.23 -4.01 -3.94
CA PHE A 196 -7.79 -4.31 -4.02
C PHE A 196 -7.02 -3.25 -4.81
N CYS A 197 -7.58 -2.72 -5.89
CA CYS A 197 -6.97 -1.62 -6.64
C CYS A 197 -6.84 -0.36 -5.76
N LEU A 198 -7.88 0.02 -5.04
CA LEU A 198 -7.82 1.13 -4.07
C LEU A 198 -6.83 0.86 -2.95
N LEU A 199 -6.81 -0.35 -2.40
CA LEU A 199 -5.82 -0.74 -1.40
C LEU A 199 -4.40 -0.57 -1.96
N ALA A 200 -4.16 -0.99 -3.20
CA ALA A 200 -2.86 -0.87 -3.84
C ALA A 200 -2.44 0.59 -4.01
N VAL A 201 -3.32 1.44 -4.54
CA VAL A 201 -3.06 2.88 -4.68
C VAL A 201 -2.78 3.52 -3.31
N ARG A 202 -3.61 3.24 -2.29
CA ARG A 202 -3.48 3.84 -0.95
C ARG A 202 -2.27 3.32 -0.17
N SER A 203 -1.82 2.09 -0.45
CA SER A 203 -0.61 1.52 0.16
C SER A 203 0.67 2.16 -0.37
N THR A 204 0.57 2.98 -1.41
CA THR A 204 1.68 3.76 -1.93
C THR A 204 1.63 5.16 -1.33
N VAL A 205 2.79 5.71 -0.99
CA VAL A 205 2.89 7.04 -0.39
C VAL A 205 2.24 8.07 -1.33
N PRO A 206 1.12 8.70 -0.92
CA PRO A 206 0.46 9.67 -1.77
C PRO A 206 1.21 11.01 -1.77
N PRO A 207 0.95 11.89 -2.75
CA PRO A 207 1.27 13.31 -2.62
C PRO A 207 0.60 13.90 -1.36
N ARG A 208 1.10 15.04 -0.87
CA ARG A 208 0.50 15.74 0.30
C ARG A 208 -0.99 16.06 0.12
N THR A 209 -1.42 16.28 -1.11
CA THR A 209 -2.81 16.58 -1.48
C THR A 209 -3.66 15.33 -1.75
N GLY A 210 -3.10 14.13 -1.55
CA GLY A 210 -3.69 12.88 -2.01
C GLY A 210 -3.40 12.60 -3.49
N TRP A 211 -3.78 11.40 -3.94
CA TRP A 211 -3.71 11.05 -5.35
C TRP A 211 -4.75 11.84 -6.17
N PRO A 212 -4.45 12.22 -7.41
CA PRO A 212 -5.45 12.85 -8.28
C PRO A 212 -6.64 11.92 -8.51
N ALA A 213 -7.86 12.47 -8.40
CA ALA A 213 -9.08 11.68 -8.50
C ALA A 213 -9.22 10.94 -9.84
N TRP A 214 -8.73 11.51 -10.95
CA TRP A 214 -8.75 10.86 -12.27
C TRP A 214 -7.91 9.58 -12.29
N LEU A 215 -6.80 9.55 -11.53
CA LEU A 215 -5.91 8.39 -11.48
C LEU A 215 -6.56 7.29 -10.65
N GLU A 216 -7.01 7.61 -9.43
CA GLU A 216 -7.69 6.63 -8.58
C GLU A 216 -8.93 6.04 -9.27
N GLN A 217 -9.82 6.90 -9.78
CA GLN A 217 -11.05 6.44 -10.43
C GLN A 217 -10.78 5.69 -11.73
N GLY A 218 -9.82 6.13 -12.54
CA GLY A 218 -9.47 5.48 -13.79
C GLY A 218 -8.85 4.10 -13.59
N LEU A 219 -7.94 3.94 -12.62
CA LEU A 219 -7.36 2.64 -12.25
C LEU A 219 -8.43 1.68 -11.72
N VAL A 220 -9.32 2.18 -10.83
CA VAL A 220 -10.43 1.39 -10.27
C VAL A 220 -11.40 0.95 -11.35
N ALA A 221 -11.73 1.81 -12.30
CA ALA A 221 -12.61 1.48 -13.42
C ALA A 221 -11.98 0.44 -14.37
N LEU A 222 -10.66 0.51 -14.61
CA LEU A 222 -9.95 -0.50 -15.39
C LEU A 222 -9.90 -1.85 -14.68
N ALA A 223 -9.68 -1.87 -13.35
CA ALA A 223 -9.72 -3.08 -12.55
C ALA A 223 -11.12 -3.71 -12.54
N ASP A 224 -12.17 -2.89 -12.39
CA ASP A 224 -13.56 -3.33 -12.47
C ASP A 224 -13.89 -3.95 -13.84
N ALA A 225 -13.55 -3.27 -14.94
CA ALA A 225 -13.78 -3.77 -16.29
C ALA A 225 -13.05 -5.09 -16.56
N ARG A 226 -11.78 -5.20 -16.13
CA ARG A 226 -11.01 -6.43 -16.27
C ARG A 226 -11.63 -7.59 -15.49
N ALA A 227 -12.09 -7.35 -14.26
CA ALA A 227 -12.72 -8.37 -13.42
C ALA A 227 -14.09 -8.85 -13.94
N ARG A 228 -14.73 -8.06 -14.80
CA ARG A 228 -15.95 -8.45 -15.54
C ARG A 228 -15.63 -9.20 -16.85
N ASP A 229 -14.35 -9.45 -17.13
CA ASP A 229 -13.87 -9.94 -18.43
C ASP A 229 -14.33 -9.03 -19.60
N GLU A 230 -14.56 -7.74 -19.34
CA GLU A 230 -14.92 -6.77 -20.36
C GLU A 230 -13.66 -6.32 -21.11
N VAL A 231 -13.71 -6.42 -22.44
CA VAL A 231 -12.66 -5.86 -23.29
C VAL A 231 -12.78 -4.34 -23.27
N VAL A 232 -11.86 -3.67 -22.58
CA VAL A 232 -11.69 -2.21 -22.65
C VAL A 232 -11.23 -1.86 -24.07
N SER A 233 -12.20 -1.61 -24.96
CA SER A 233 -11.93 -1.33 -26.37
C SER A 233 -11.06 -0.07 -26.52
N PRO A 234 -9.83 -0.19 -27.04
CA PRO A 234 -8.95 0.97 -27.26
C PRO A 234 -9.62 2.01 -28.16
N ARG A 235 -10.37 1.54 -29.17
CA ARG A 235 -11.14 2.37 -30.10
C ARG A 235 -12.21 3.19 -29.38
N ARG A 236 -13.02 2.55 -28.51
CA ARG A 236 -14.08 3.25 -27.76
C ARG A 236 -13.51 4.27 -26.77
N MET A 237 -12.41 3.93 -26.09
CA MET A 237 -11.73 4.87 -25.20
C MET A 237 -11.16 6.06 -25.97
N ARG A 238 -10.60 5.82 -27.16
CA ARG A 238 -10.12 6.88 -28.06
C ARG A 238 -11.27 7.76 -28.57
N GLU A 239 -12.37 7.18 -29.03
CA GLU A 239 -13.57 7.91 -29.45
C GLU A 239 -14.08 8.82 -28.31
N LEU A 240 -14.11 8.32 -27.06
CA LEU A 240 -14.51 9.11 -25.89
C LEU A 240 -13.55 10.27 -25.62
N ARG A 241 -12.23 10.05 -25.65
CA ARG A 241 -11.23 11.12 -25.48
C ARG A 241 -11.32 12.16 -26.60
N HIS A 242 -11.48 11.70 -27.84
CA HIS A 242 -11.63 12.58 -29.01
C HIS A 242 -12.89 13.44 -28.92
N ALA A 243 -14.04 12.84 -28.57
CA ALA A 243 -15.29 13.57 -28.39
C ALA A 243 -15.23 14.57 -27.24
N THR A 244 -14.47 14.27 -26.19
CA THR A 244 -14.25 15.16 -25.04
C THR A 244 -13.33 16.34 -25.39
N GLY A 245 -12.32 16.10 -26.24
CA GLY A 245 -11.34 17.09 -26.65
C GLY A 245 -10.35 17.49 -25.56
N ALA A 246 -9.29 18.22 -25.95
CA ALA A 246 -8.19 18.59 -25.06
C ALA A 246 -8.65 19.39 -23.82
N ARG A 247 -9.55 20.37 -24.00
CA ARG A 247 -10.10 21.15 -22.88
C ARG A 247 -10.86 20.30 -21.86
N GLY A 248 -11.67 19.35 -22.33
CA GLY A 248 -12.43 18.47 -21.44
C GLY A 248 -11.51 17.50 -20.69
N ILE A 249 -10.46 17.00 -21.35
CA ILE A 249 -9.43 16.17 -20.71
C ILE A 249 -8.68 16.98 -19.65
N ALA A 250 -8.23 18.20 -19.97
CA ALA A 250 -7.57 19.08 -19.01
C ALA A 250 -8.46 19.38 -17.79
N ALA A 251 -9.75 19.63 -18.01
CA ALA A 251 -10.72 19.81 -16.93
C ALA A 251 -10.85 18.55 -16.06
N ALA A 252 -10.89 17.36 -16.67
CA ALA A 252 -10.95 16.10 -15.94
C ALA A 252 -9.69 15.82 -15.11
N LEU A 253 -8.50 16.19 -15.60
CA LEU A 253 -7.23 16.05 -14.87
C LEU A 253 -7.13 16.92 -13.61
N ALA A 254 -7.91 18.00 -13.55
CA ALA A 254 -7.96 18.94 -12.43
C ALA A 254 -9.22 18.75 -11.54
N ALA A 255 -10.20 17.98 -11.97
CA ALA A 255 -11.46 17.80 -11.26
C ALA A 255 -11.28 16.96 -9.98
N ALA A 256 -11.94 17.37 -8.90
CA ALA A 256 -12.03 16.58 -7.66
C ALA A 256 -12.88 15.30 -7.83
N ALA A 257 -13.82 15.31 -8.78
CA ALA A 257 -14.68 14.19 -9.12
C ALA A 257 -14.88 14.12 -10.64
N PRO A 258 -13.89 13.59 -11.39
CA PRO A 258 -14.03 13.43 -12.84
C PRO A 258 -15.08 12.37 -13.18
N ASP A 259 -15.56 12.38 -14.42
CA ASP A 259 -16.37 11.27 -14.93
C ASP A 259 -15.54 9.98 -14.97
N ALA A 260 -16.07 8.90 -14.38
CA ALA A 260 -15.34 7.64 -14.24
C ALA A 260 -14.98 7.00 -15.59
N ARG A 261 -15.82 7.16 -16.63
CA ARG A 261 -15.53 6.62 -17.96
C ARG A 261 -14.44 7.42 -18.66
N LEU A 262 -14.44 8.74 -18.51
CA LEU A 262 -13.37 9.58 -19.01
C LEU A 262 -12.06 9.32 -18.25
N ALA A 263 -12.09 9.18 -16.93
CA ALA A 263 -10.92 8.79 -16.14
C ALA A 263 -10.35 7.44 -16.58
N MET A 264 -11.22 6.43 -16.80
CA MET A 264 -10.84 5.15 -17.37
C MET A 264 -10.21 5.30 -18.76
N ALA A 265 -10.78 6.15 -19.61
CA ALA A 265 -10.26 6.40 -20.95
C ALA A 265 -8.90 7.11 -20.91
N ILE A 266 -8.64 7.99 -19.93
CA ILE A 266 -7.33 8.62 -19.72
C ILE A 266 -6.30 7.59 -19.23
N CYS A 267 -6.67 6.73 -18.27
CA CYS A 267 -5.75 5.72 -17.72
C CYS A 267 -5.47 4.54 -18.66
N SER A 268 -6.43 4.18 -19.54
CA SER A 268 -6.32 3.04 -20.45
C SER A 268 -5.02 3.02 -21.27
N PRO A 269 -4.61 4.09 -21.98
CA PRO A 269 -3.34 4.11 -22.70
C PRO A 269 -2.10 4.12 -21.79
N LEU A 270 -2.22 4.57 -20.54
CA LEU A 270 -1.11 4.58 -19.58
C LEU A 270 -0.76 3.18 -19.09
N LEU A 271 -1.77 2.31 -19.01
CA LEU A 271 -1.66 0.91 -18.58
C LEU A 271 -1.50 -0.09 -19.73
N HIS A 272 -1.37 0.39 -20.97
CA HIS A 272 -1.02 -0.47 -22.10
C HIS A 272 0.31 -1.20 -21.82
N PRO A 273 0.45 -2.51 -22.15
CA PRO A 273 1.67 -3.29 -21.88
C PRO A 273 2.98 -2.59 -22.28
N ASP A 274 2.98 -1.87 -23.40
CA ASP A 274 4.18 -1.17 -23.90
C ASP A 274 4.54 0.10 -23.12
N ARG A 275 3.55 0.72 -22.46
CA ARG A 275 3.66 2.03 -21.80
C ARG A 275 3.63 1.94 -20.27
N ARG A 276 3.05 0.88 -19.71
CA ARG A 276 2.82 0.72 -18.26
C ARG A 276 4.10 0.77 -17.42
N LYS A 277 5.27 0.49 -18.01
CA LYS A 277 6.60 0.68 -17.39
C LYS A 277 6.91 2.14 -16.98
N HIS A 278 6.21 3.13 -17.53
CA HIS A 278 6.37 4.54 -17.18
C HIS A 278 5.50 4.97 -15.98
N LEU A 279 4.60 4.10 -15.50
CA LEU A 279 3.71 4.41 -14.37
C LEU A 279 4.48 4.81 -13.10
N PRO A 280 5.58 4.13 -12.69
CA PRO A 280 6.35 4.55 -11.52
C PRO A 280 6.85 5.99 -11.61
N ALA A 281 7.34 6.41 -12.78
CA ALA A 281 7.81 7.77 -13.01
C ALA A 281 6.67 8.80 -12.88
N LEU A 282 5.47 8.49 -13.39
CA LEU A 282 4.28 9.34 -13.21
C LEU A 282 3.96 9.52 -11.72
N LEU A 283 3.94 8.43 -10.96
CA LEU A 283 3.64 8.47 -9.52
C LEU A 283 4.68 9.27 -8.74
N ASP A 284 5.97 9.11 -9.06
CA ASP A 284 7.05 9.86 -8.43
C ASP A 284 6.93 11.36 -8.71
N LEU A 285 6.62 11.76 -9.93
CA LEU A 285 6.39 13.17 -10.28
C LEU A 285 5.22 13.77 -9.49
N LEU A 286 4.08 13.07 -9.45
CA LEU A 286 2.91 13.49 -8.67
C LEU A 286 3.26 13.62 -7.18
N ARG A 287 4.02 12.67 -6.63
CA ARG A 287 4.42 12.67 -5.21
C ARG A 287 5.32 13.87 -4.87
N ASN A 288 6.12 14.32 -5.84
CA ASN A 288 6.97 15.50 -5.74
C ASN A 288 6.26 16.81 -6.15
N GLY A 289 4.93 16.80 -6.26
CA GLY A 289 4.12 18.01 -6.46
C GLY A 289 3.98 18.47 -7.91
N ALA A 290 4.37 17.66 -8.90
CA ALA A 290 4.03 17.95 -10.28
C ALA A 290 2.51 17.90 -10.48
N GLY A 291 1.94 18.87 -11.19
CA GLY A 291 0.53 18.82 -11.59
C GLY A 291 0.25 17.65 -12.56
N SER A 292 -1.00 17.16 -12.58
CA SER A 292 -1.42 16.01 -13.40
C SER A 292 -0.94 16.07 -14.85
N GLU A 293 -1.15 17.22 -15.51
CA GLU A 293 -0.73 17.43 -16.90
C GLU A 293 0.80 17.40 -17.06
N GLY A 294 1.52 18.13 -16.19
CA GLY A 294 2.98 18.15 -16.22
C GLY A 294 3.59 16.78 -15.98
N ALA A 295 3.01 16.01 -15.05
CA ALA A 295 3.44 14.65 -14.72
C ALA A 295 3.22 13.68 -15.90
N LEU A 296 2.07 13.76 -16.56
CA LEU A 296 1.77 12.98 -17.78
C LEU A 296 2.72 13.32 -18.93
N ARG A 297 3.00 14.61 -19.13
CA ARG A 297 3.91 15.06 -20.18
C ARG A 297 5.33 14.54 -19.97
N VAL A 298 5.83 14.57 -18.74
CA VAL A 298 7.19 14.13 -18.44
C VAL A 298 7.30 12.59 -18.45
N ALA A 299 6.35 11.88 -17.82
CA ALA A 299 6.44 10.42 -17.71
C ALA A 299 6.10 9.68 -19.01
N TYR A 300 5.10 10.17 -19.76
CA TYR A 300 4.52 9.48 -20.91
C TYR A 300 4.67 10.24 -22.23
N GLY A 301 5.17 11.48 -22.22
CA GLY A 301 5.17 12.33 -23.40
C GLY A 301 3.76 12.78 -23.81
N MET A 302 2.77 12.71 -22.90
CA MET A 302 1.37 12.95 -23.21
C MET A 302 0.88 14.31 -22.69
N THR A 303 0.12 15.03 -23.51
CA THR A 303 -0.63 16.23 -23.13
C THR A 303 -2.13 15.99 -23.33
N PRO A 304 -3.03 16.87 -22.86
CA PRO A 304 -4.45 16.76 -23.15
C PRO A 304 -4.75 16.73 -24.65
N GLU A 305 -3.98 17.46 -25.47
CA GLU A 305 -4.06 17.44 -26.92
C GLU A 305 -3.66 16.08 -27.48
N THR A 306 -2.51 15.54 -27.06
CA THR A 306 -2.08 14.24 -27.57
C THR A 306 -3.03 13.15 -27.08
N LEU A 307 -3.54 13.18 -25.85
CA LEU A 307 -4.52 12.21 -25.35
C LEU A 307 -5.84 12.22 -26.13
N ALA A 308 -6.28 13.39 -26.59
CA ALA A 308 -7.45 13.53 -27.45
C ALA A 308 -7.23 12.96 -28.86
N LEU A 309 -5.98 12.95 -29.33
CA LEU A 309 -5.59 12.58 -30.70
C LEU A 309 -4.98 11.17 -30.81
N ASP A 310 -4.39 10.64 -29.73
CA ASP A 310 -3.45 9.51 -29.73
C ASP A 310 -4.09 8.28 -30.39
N GLN A 311 -3.33 7.67 -31.31
CA GLN A 311 -3.81 6.62 -32.20
C GLN A 311 -3.84 5.23 -31.57
#